data_AF-A0A137R1K2-F1
#
_entry.id   AF-A0A137R1K2-F1
#
_cell.length_a   1.000
_cell.length_b   1.000
_cell.length_c   1.000
_cell.angle_alpha   90.00
_cell.angle_beta   90.00
_cell.angle_gamma   90.00
#
_symmetry.space_group_name_H-M   'P 1'
#
loop_
_entity.id
_entity.type
_entity.pdbx_description
1 polymer ?
#
loop_
_entity_poly.entity_id
_entity_poly.type
_entity_poly.pdbx_seq_one_letter_code
_entity_poly.pdbx_strand_id
1 'polypeptide(L)'
;MTDMYIGNHARLPQIPDNMSLAQFMLDCQHELRPTLKEDLPCFVDTQTGSELTISQLRLRTYGLANALASDYGIGENDRVLLLSPNRIDYPQTVWAIHRLGAIVACSNPEFSADELCHQLRTADITFMIVHSTVLEVSLQAAGQCGLSDDRIVLLDKSPHGTVSNDRHHAFTVSSFKNLPDLIATGLNRPCSFKERTLRAGEGKSKVALLFWSSGTTGTPKVCNLPYSPSDLLCVVGIGEAKIIVNQAVAISHYGIIANIIQMALHRKIGKTSLFSPGDKVIGVLPFYHVAGFLITVCLELSPSVLYPNILTVIDTFCNVLLGEVSSVYNLSPLMPKT
;
A
#
# COMPACT_ATOMS: atom_id res chain seq x y z
N MET A 1 2.85 -24.71 -16.30
CA MET A 1 4.10 -24.03 -16.70
C MET A 1 3.66 -22.74 -17.34
N THR A 2 3.61 -21.67 -16.54
CA THR A 2 3.15 -20.35 -16.98
C THR A 2 4.42 -19.51 -17.04
N ASP A 3 4.95 -19.34 -18.25
CA ASP A 3 6.27 -18.78 -18.47
C ASP A 3 6.30 -17.29 -18.07
N MET A 4 7.03 -16.99 -16.99
CA MET A 4 7.47 -15.64 -16.67
C MET A 4 8.38 -15.16 -17.80
N TYR A 5 7.98 -14.07 -18.47
CA TYR A 5 8.70 -13.53 -19.60
C TYR A 5 10.05 -12.95 -19.15
N ILE A 6 11.16 -13.55 -19.60
CA ILE A 6 12.50 -12.98 -19.44
C ILE A 6 12.94 -12.53 -20.83
N GLY A 7 12.88 -11.23 -21.10
CA GLY A 7 13.22 -10.65 -22.40
C GLY A 7 14.71 -10.71 -22.76
N ASN A 8 15.56 -11.42 -22.00
CA ASN A 8 16.96 -11.72 -22.30
C ASN A 8 17.42 -12.85 -21.36
N HIS A 9 18.41 -13.65 -21.75
CA HIS A 9 18.90 -14.90 -21.13
C HIS A 9 19.36 -14.88 -19.64
N ALA A 10 18.84 -14.00 -18.79
CA ALA A 10 19.12 -13.98 -17.35
C ALA A 10 18.32 -15.06 -16.62
N ARG A 11 18.96 -15.77 -15.68
CA ARG A 11 18.28 -16.72 -14.81
C ARG A 11 17.45 -15.94 -13.79
N LEU A 12 16.14 -16.20 -13.72
CA LEU A 12 15.32 -15.68 -12.63
C LEU A 12 15.80 -16.25 -11.29
N PRO A 13 16.06 -15.40 -10.28
CA PRO A 13 16.32 -15.90 -8.94
C PRO A 13 15.08 -16.58 -8.37
N GLN A 14 15.28 -17.42 -7.37
CA GLN A 14 14.19 -18.11 -6.71
C GLN A 14 13.29 -17.09 -5.98
N ILE A 15 12.02 -17.04 -6.37
CA ILE A 15 11.01 -16.20 -5.72
C ILE A 15 10.54 -16.90 -4.44
N PRO A 16 10.67 -16.27 -3.26
CA PRO A 16 10.16 -16.84 -2.02
C PRO A 16 8.64 -17.01 -2.06
N ASP A 17 8.14 -18.20 -1.71
CA ASP A 17 6.71 -18.51 -1.65
C ASP A 17 6.23 -18.94 -0.25
N ASN A 18 7.11 -18.81 0.75
CA ASN A 18 6.92 -19.23 2.14
C ASN A 18 6.95 -18.04 3.13
N MET A 19 6.70 -16.81 2.65
CA MET A 19 6.70 -15.61 3.49
C MET A 19 5.64 -14.61 3.03
N SER A 20 5.21 -13.76 3.97
CA SER A 20 4.32 -12.64 3.65
C SER A 20 5.07 -11.51 2.95
N LEU A 21 4.31 -10.62 2.31
CA LEU A 21 4.87 -9.40 1.72
C LEU A 21 5.54 -8.52 2.78
N ALA A 22 4.97 -8.43 3.99
CA ALA A 22 5.58 -7.66 5.08
C ALA A 22 6.93 -8.24 5.50
N GLN A 23 7.04 -9.57 5.64
CA GLN A 23 8.31 -10.25 5.93
C GLN A 23 9.33 -10.03 4.82
N PHE A 24 8.88 -10.13 3.56
CA PHE A 24 9.75 -9.85 2.42
C PHE A 24 10.25 -8.41 2.43
N MET A 25 9.40 -7.41 2.73
CA MET A 25 9.79 -5.99 2.72
C MET A 25 10.63 -5.58 3.94
N LEU A 26 10.32 -6.09 5.13
CA LEU A 26 10.92 -5.63 6.38
C LEU A 26 12.08 -6.49 6.88
N ASP A 27 12.02 -7.80 6.68
CA ASP A 27 12.84 -8.75 7.44
C ASP A 27 13.76 -9.59 6.55
N CYS A 28 13.39 -9.82 5.29
CA CYS A 28 14.19 -10.61 4.34
C CYS A 28 15.37 -9.81 3.75
N GLN A 29 16.53 -10.44 3.60
CA GLN A 29 17.61 -9.94 2.76
C GLN A 29 17.64 -10.73 1.45
N HIS A 30 17.52 -10.05 0.32
CA HIS A 30 17.49 -10.66 -1.01
C HIS A 30 18.66 -10.14 -1.85
N GLU A 31 19.24 -10.97 -2.72
CA GLU A 31 20.44 -10.63 -3.52
C GLU A 31 20.25 -9.45 -4.49
N LEU A 32 19.00 -9.17 -4.87
CA LEU A 32 18.63 -8.01 -5.71
C LEU A 32 18.33 -6.75 -4.87
N ARG A 33 18.28 -6.86 -3.54
CA ARG A 33 18.03 -5.74 -2.62
C ARG A 33 19.38 -5.17 -2.16
N PRO A 34 19.65 -3.87 -2.35
CA PRO A 34 20.81 -3.23 -1.75
C PRO A 34 20.69 -3.20 -0.22
N THR A 35 21.83 -3.13 0.46
CA THR A 35 21.87 -3.05 1.92
C THR A 35 21.20 -1.77 2.40
N LEU A 36 20.09 -1.92 3.13
CA LEU A 36 19.39 -0.80 3.77
C LEU A 36 20.24 -0.27 4.93
N LYS A 37 20.57 1.03 4.91
CA LYS A 37 21.15 1.71 6.08
C LYS A 37 20.01 2.08 7.02
N GLU A 38 20.11 1.71 8.28
CA GLU A 38 19.03 1.91 9.26
C GLU A 38 18.67 3.38 9.50
N ASP A 39 19.66 4.26 9.40
CA ASP A 39 19.50 5.70 9.67
C ASP A 39 19.00 6.49 8.45
N LEU A 40 18.94 5.89 7.25
CA LEU A 40 18.44 6.59 6.08
C LEU A 40 16.90 6.55 6.04
N PRO A 41 16.24 7.69 5.76
CA PRO A 41 14.80 7.72 5.58
C PRO A 41 14.41 6.94 4.32
N CYS A 42 13.38 6.11 4.45
CA CYS A 42 12.77 5.36 3.36
C CYS A 42 11.46 6.00 2.85
N PHE A 43 10.77 6.77 3.70
CA PHE A 43 9.62 7.57 3.30
C PHE A 43 9.77 8.98 3.85
N VAL A 44 9.48 10.00 3.04
CA VAL A 44 9.45 11.40 3.47
C VAL A 44 8.21 12.07 2.94
N ASP A 45 7.38 12.60 3.83
CA ASP A 45 6.24 13.41 3.46
C ASP A 45 6.69 14.84 3.15
N THR A 46 6.63 15.23 1.87
CA THR A 46 6.96 16.60 1.40
C THR A 46 6.11 17.67 2.05
N GLN A 47 4.85 17.37 2.37
CA GLN A 47 3.93 18.38 2.89
C GLN A 47 4.23 18.73 4.34
N THR A 48 4.63 17.72 5.13
CA THR A 48 4.89 17.88 6.56
C THR A 48 6.38 17.92 6.90
N GLY A 49 7.26 17.53 5.98
CA GLY A 49 8.67 17.28 6.24
C GLY A 49 8.94 16.04 7.09
N SER A 50 7.92 15.23 7.38
CA SER A 50 8.07 14.05 8.23
C SER A 50 8.84 12.95 7.52
N GLU A 51 9.85 12.39 8.18
CA GLU A 51 10.65 11.30 7.64
C GLU A 51 10.41 10.00 8.42
N LEU A 52 10.52 8.87 7.74
CA LEU A 52 10.43 7.54 8.33
C LEU A 52 11.62 6.70 7.91
N THR A 53 12.41 6.27 8.89
CA THR A 53 13.48 5.29 8.68
C THR A 53 12.94 3.87 8.68
N ILE A 54 13.70 2.92 8.15
CA ILE A 54 13.29 1.51 8.15
C ILE A 54 13.10 0.96 9.58
N SER A 55 13.91 1.41 10.54
CA SER A 55 13.81 0.98 11.94
C SER A 55 12.55 1.54 12.61
N GLN A 56 12.20 2.81 12.35
CA GLN A 56 10.93 3.39 12.79
C GLN A 56 9.74 2.67 12.14
N LEU A 57 9.84 2.37 10.86
CA LEU A 57 8.80 1.67 10.12
C LEU A 57 8.55 0.25 10.65
N ARG A 58 9.60 -0.51 10.98
CA ARG A 58 9.48 -1.81 11.68
C ARG A 58 8.80 -1.65 13.03
N LEU A 59 9.24 -0.70 13.85
CA LEU A 59 8.69 -0.45 15.19
C LEU A 59 7.21 -0.07 15.14
N ARG A 60 6.84 0.87 14.26
CA ARG A 60 5.46 1.33 14.07
C ARG A 60 4.57 0.21 13.52
N THR A 61 5.08 -0.59 12.58
CA THR A 61 4.39 -1.77 12.05
C THR A 61 4.07 -2.76 13.18
N TYR A 62 5.05 -3.07 14.04
CA TYR A 62 4.85 -3.96 15.18
C TYR A 62 3.83 -3.40 16.18
N GLY A 63 3.97 -2.13 16.58
CA GLY A 63 3.04 -1.47 17.50
C GLY A 63 1.62 -1.47 16.97
N LEU A 64 1.43 -1.13 15.70
CA LEU A 64 0.11 -1.14 15.06
C LEU A 64 -0.47 -2.56 14.98
N ALA A 65 0.30 -3.55 14.54
CA ALA A 65 -0.16 -4.94 14.49
C ALA A 65 -0.59 -5.43 15.88
N ASN A 66 0.19 -5.11 16.92
CA ASN A 66 -0.12 -5.50 18.28
C ASN A 66 -1.42 -4.87 18.78
N ALA A 67 -1.65 -3.58 18.51
CA ALA A 67 -2.88 -2.90 18.89
C ALA A 67 -4.10 -3.41 18.10
N LEU A 68 -3.96 -3.66 16.80
CA LEU A 68 -5.04 -4.22 15.97
C LEU A 68 -5.47 -5.61 16.43
N ALA A 69 -4.51 -6.47 16.79
CA ALA A 69 -4.80 -7.78 17.35
C ALA A 69 -5.47 -7.68 18.73
N SER A 70 -4.94 -6.86 19.65
CA SER A 70 -5.45 -6.78 21.02
C SER A 70 -6.80 -6.07 21.14
N ASP A 71 -7.02 -4.97 20.42
CA ASP A 71 -8.20 -4.11 20.60
C ASP A 71 -9.36 -4.55 19.71
N TYR A 72 -9.06 -5.08 18.53
CA TYR A 72 -10.07 -5.35 17.49
C TYR A 72 -10.17 -6.83 17.11
N GLY A 73 -9.25 -7.67 17.59
CA GLY A 73 -9.23 -9.10 17.30
C GLY A 73 -8.88 -9.43 15.86
N ILE A 74 -8.22 -8.52 15.14
CA ILE A 74 -7.85 -8.74 13.73
C ILE A 74 -6.82 -9.87 13.63
N GLY A 75 -7.09 -10.83 12.76
CA GLY A 75 -6.24 -12.00 12.57
C GLY A 75 -6.32 -12.61 11.17
N GLU A 76 -6.07 -13.91 11.12
CA GLU A 76 -5.88 -14.64 9.86
C GLU A 76 -7.12 -14.57 8.96
N ASN A 77 -6.94 -14.06 7.73
CA ASN A 77 -7.96 -13.90 6.68
C ASN A 77 -9.02 -12.82 6.93
N ASP A 78 -8.93 -12.05 8.02
CA ASP A 78 -9.76 -10.86 8.19
C ASP A 78 -9.46 -9.85 7.08
N ARG A 79 -10.46 -9.07 6.69
CA ARG A 79 -10.36 -8.10 5.60
C ARG A 79 -10.49 -6.70 6.17
N VAL A 80 -9.43 -5.92 6.03
CA VAL A 80 -9.35 -4.55 6.52
C VAL A 80 -9.34 -3.61 5.31
N LEU A 81 -10.33 -2.71 5.24
CA LEU A 81 -10.35 -1.68 4.21
C LEU A 81 -9.44 -0.53 4.59
N LEU A 82 -8.61 -0.10 3.64
CA LEU A 82 -7.73 1.06 3.77
C LEU A 82 -8.15 2.12 2.76
N LEU A 83 -8.73 3.22 3.27
CA LEU A 83 -9.23 4.35 2.49
C LEU A 83 -8.42 5.60 2.82
N SER A 84 -7.43 5.93 2.00
CA SER A 84 -6.58 7.08 2.25
C SER A 84 -5.99 7.62 0.95
N PRO A 85 -5.80 8.96 0.87
CA PRO A 85 -4.80 9.54 -0.03
C PRO A 85 -3.40 8.98 0.24
N ASN A 86 -2.43 9.33 -0.59
CA ASN A 86 -1.05 8.93 -0.35
C ASN A 86 -0.55 9.54 0.98
N ARG A 87 -0.13 8.68 1.91
CA ARG A 87 0.42 9.08 3.19
C ARG A 87 1.61 8.19 3.53
N ILE A 88 2.59 8.78 4.20
CA ILE A 88 3.72 8.10 4.85
C ILE A 88 3.26 6.92 5.72
N ASP A 89 2.07 7.01 6.34
CA ASP A 89 1.51 5.97 7.20
C ASP A 89 0.82 4.82 6.43
N TYR A 90 0.67 4.91 5.11
CA TYR A 90 0.00 3.88 4.31
C TYR A 90 0.80 2.56 4.30
N PRO A 91 2.12 2.52 4.02
CA PRO A 91 2.88 1.27 3.94
C PRO A 91 2.93 0.53 5.29
N GLN A 92 3.19 1.24 6.40
CA GLN A 92 3.21 0.62 7.73
C GLN A 92 1.86 -0.01 8.09
N THR A 93 0.74 0.58 7.63
CA THR A 93 -0.60 0.06 7.86
C THR A 93 -0.80 -1.26 7.13
N VAL A 94 -0.43 -1.30 5.83
CA VAL A 94 -0.50 -2.52 5.02
C VAL A 94 0.35 -3.62 5.65
N TRP A 95 1.57 -3.30 6.08
CA TRP A 95 2.48 -4.28 6.65
C TRP A 95 2.02 -4.78 8.01
N ALA A 96 1.41 -3.93 8.83
CA ALA A 96 0.87 -4.31 10.13
C ALA A 96 -0.27 -5.32 9.97
N ILE A 97 -1.19 -5.06 9.04
CA ILE A 97 -2.30 -5.97 8.71
C ILE A 97 -1.74 -7.31 8.19
N HIS A 98 -0.72 -7.29 7.32
CA HIS A 98 -0.08 -8.51 6.84
C HIS A 98 0.63 -9.32 7.92
N ARG A 99 1.22 -8.68 8.95
CA ARG A 99 1.83 -9.40 10.09
C ARG A 99 0.80 -10.20 10.89
N LEU A 100 -0.48 -9.80 10.83
CA LEU A 100 -1.60 -10.53 11.43
C LEU A 100 -2.17 -11.64 10.54
N GLY A 101 -1.68 -11.76 9.30
CA GLY A 101 -2.24 -12.69 8.31
C GLY A 101 -3.55 -12.19 7.70
N ALA A 102 -3.91 -10.93 7.92
CA ALA A 102 -5.08 -10.28 7.36
C ALA A 102 -4.82 -9.74 5.94
N ILE A 103 -5.92 -9.51 5.23
CA ILE A 103 -5.99 -9.06 3.85
C ILE A 103 -6.32 -7.57 3.84
N VAL A 104 -5.61 -6.79 3.02
CA VAL A 104 -5.88 -5.36 2.87
C VAL A 104 -6.73 -5.12 1.63
N ALA A 105 -7.88 -4.47 1.81
CA ALA A 105 -8.69 -3.96 0.72
C ALA A 105 -8.37 -2.50 0.47
N CYS A 106 -7.66 -2.22 -0.64
CA CYS A 106 -7.27 -0.88 -1.03
C CYS A 106 -8.44 -0.21 -1.77
N SER A 107 -8.91 0.95 -1.29
CA SER A 107 -10.02 1.67 -1.90
C SER A 107 -9.66 3.11 -2.26
N ASN A 108 -10.31 3.63 -3.30
CA ASN A 108 -10.09 4.99 -3.77
C ASN A 108 -10.77 5.98 -2.80
N PRO A 109 -10.04 6.93 -2.18
CA PRO A 109 -10.61 7.95 -1.30
C PRO A 109 -11.63 8.88 -1.98
N GLU A 110 -11.73 8.89 -3.31
CA GLU A 110 -12.71 9.68 -4.06
C GLU A 110 -14.05 8.96 -4.28
N PHE A 111 -14.19 7.70 -3.84
CA PHE A 111 -15.45 6.96 -3.98
C PHE A 111 -16.55 7.51 -3.08
N SER A 112 -17.78 7.44 -3.60
CA SER A 112 -19.00 7.80 -2.88
C SER A 112 -19.34 6.80 -1.78
N ALA A 113 -20.22 7.19 -0.86
CA ALA A 113 -20.67 6.31 0.23
C ALA A 113 -21.33 5.04 -0.29
N ASP A 114 -22.09 5.12 -1.39
CA ASP A 114 -22.77 3.98 -2.00
C ASP A 114 -21.78 3.00 -2.64
N GLU A 115 -20.77 3.52 -3.35
CA GLU A 115 -19.68 2.70 -3.92
C GLU A 115 -18.87 2.03 -2.80
N LEU A 116 -18.58 2.75 -1.72
CA LEU A 116 -17.87 2.22 -0.56
C LEU A 116 -18.70 1.15 0.17
N CYS A 117 -20.00 1.37 0.40
CA CYS A 117 -20.85 0.35 1.02
C CYS A 117 -21.02 -0.87 0.11
N HIS A 118 -21.04 -0.70 -1.21
CA HIS A 118 -20.97 -1.83 -2.15
C HIS A 118 -19.71 -2.67 -1.94
N GLN A 119 -18.54 -2.04 -1.77
CA GLN A 119 -17.29 -2.74 -1.47
C GLN A 119 -17.32 -3.46 -0.13
N LEU A 120 -17.81 -2.79 0.92
CA LEU A 120 -17.90 -3.36 2.27
C LEU A 120 -18.73 -4.66 2.26
N ARG A 121 -19.88 -4.67 1.58
CA ARG A 121 -20.74 -5.86 1.46
C ARG A 121 -20.11 -6.94 0.58
N THR A 122 -19.58 -6.54 -0.58
CA THR A 122 -19.06 -7.48 -1.59
C THR A 122 -17.82 -8.21 -1.10
N ALA A 123 -16.95 -7.51 -0.38
CA ALA A 123 -15.72 -8.07 0.17
C ALA A 123 -15.86 -8.45 1.64
N ASP A 124 -17.05 -8.46 2.23
CA ASP A 124 -17.30 -8.88 3.62
C ASP A 124 -16.32 -8.23 4.62
N ILE A 125 -16.23 -6.91 4.54
CA ILE A 125 -15.26 -6.11 5.29
C ILE A 125 -15.89 -5.68 6.61
N THR A 126 -15.21 -5.97 7.71
CA THR A 126 -15.70 -5.71 9.07
C THR A 126 -14.87 -4.68 9.83
N PHE A 127 -13.84 -4.11 9.19
CA PHE A 127 -12.96 -3.11 9.80
C PHE A 127 -12.38 -2.15 8.77
N MET A 128 -12.33 -0.87 9.11
CA MET A 128 -11.86 0.20 8.22
C MET A 128 -10.78 1.03 8.90
N ILE A 129 -9.72 1.33 8.15
CA ILE A 129 -8.73 2.35 8.48
C ILE A 129 -8.85 3.45 7.43
N VAL A 130 -9.20 4.65 7.86
CA VAL A 130 -9.59 5.75 6.97
C VAL A 130 -8.82 7.01 7.29
N HIS A 131 -8.46 7.80 6.28
CA HIS A 131 -7.91 9.14 6.52
C HIS A 131 -9.00 10.10 7.01
N SER A 132 -8.65 11.06 7.87
CA SER A 132 -9.60 12.03 8.45
C SER A 132 -10.43 12.78 7.40
N THR A 133 -9.85 13.09 6.24
CA THR A 133 -10.52 13.79 5.13
C THR A 133 -11.67 13.01 4.49
N VAL A 134 -11.72 11.68 4.68
CA VAL A 134 -12.76 10.81 4.10
C VAL A 134 -13.64 10.16 5.17
N LEU A 135 -13.54 10.64 6.42
CA LEU A 135 -14.28 10.08 7.56
C LEU A 135 -15.80 10.19 7.35
N GLU A 136 -16.30 11.32 6.88
CA GLU A 136 -17.74 11.54 6.71
C GLU A 136 -18.37 10.52 5.75
N VAL A 137 -17.76 10.36 4.57
CA VAL A 137 -18.19 9.37 3.56
C VAL A 137 -18.08 7.95 4.11
N SER A 138 -17.04 7.67 4.90
CA SER A 138 -16.82 6.37 5.54
C SER A 138 -17.92 6.05 6.56
N LEU A 139 -18.33 7.03 7.37
CA LEU A 139 -19.42 6.87 8.34
C LEU A 139 -20.77 6.66 7.66
N GLN A 140 -21.04 7.39 6.58
CA GLN A 140 -22.25 7.18 5.78
C GLN A 140 -22.30 5.75 5.22
N ALA A 141 -21.20 5.28 4.61
CA ALA A 141 -21.11 3.92 4.09
C ALA A 141 -21.23 2.85 5.19
N ALA A 142 -20.58 3.06 6.33
CA ALA A 142 -20.65 2.17 7.49
C ALA A 142 -22.09 2.05 8.02
N GLY A 143 -22.79 3.19 8.18
CA GLY A 143 -24.19 3.23 8.60
C GLY A 143 -25.13 2.50 7.64
N GLN A 144 -24.95 2.67 6.32
CA GLN A 144 -25.71 1.93 5.30
C GLN A 144 -25.46 0.41 5.36
N CYS A 145 -24.26 0.01 5.77
CA CYS A 145 -23.81 -1.38 5.82
C CYS A 145 -23.99 -2.03 7.21
N GLY A 146 -24.46 -1.27 8.22
CA GLY A 146 -24.62 -1.76 9.59
C GLY A 146 -23.30 -1.98 10.34
N LEU A 147 -22.20 -1.36 9.89
CA LEU A 147 -20.91 -1.41 10.55
C LEU A 147 -20.87 -0.40 11.70
N SER A 148 -20.46 -0.86 12.89
CA SER A 148 -20.33 0.01 14.06
C SER A 148 -19.16 0.98 13.92
N ASP A 149 -19.33 2.21 14.41
CA ASP A 149 -18.30 3.26 14.42
C ASP A 149 -17.01 2.81 15.14
N ASP A 150 -17.10 1.91 16.12
CA ASP A 150 -15.94 1.34 16.81
C ASP A 150 -15.04 0.49 15.89
N ARG A 151 -15.52 0.11 14.71
CA ARG A 151 -14.76 -0.62 13.68
C ARG A 151 -14.07 0.31 12.67
N ILE A 152 -14.08 1.62 12.92
CA ILE A 152 -13.42 2.63 12.10
C ILE A 152 -12.28 3.27 12.90
N VAL A 153 -11.09 3.30 12.31
CA VAL A 153 -9.88 3.91 12.88
C VAL A 153 -9.33 4.95 11.93
N LEU A 154 -8.87 6.08 12.47
CA LEU A 154 -8.23 7.13 11.69
C LEU A 154 -6.76 6.81 11.39
N LEU A 155 -6.33 7.03 10.15
CA LEU A 155 -4.94 6.89 9.72
C LEU A 155 -4.03 7.96 10.33
N ASP A 156 -4.56 9.17 10.48
CA ASP A 156 -3.85 10.36 10.92
C ASP A 156 -4.40 10.89 12.24
N LYS A 157 -3.63 11.75 12.91
CA LYS A 157 -4.16 12.55 14.00
C LYS A 157 -5.05 13.62 13.38
N SER A 158 -6.36 13.51 13.59
CA SER A 158 -7.28 14.55 13.13
C SER A 158 -6.80 15.92 13.62
N PRO A 159 -6.72 16.94 12.74
CA PRO A 159 -6.78 18.31 13.23
C PRO A 159 -8.12 18.47 13.96
N HIS A 160 -8.12 19.10 15.13
CA HIS A 160 -9.33 19.33 15.91
C HIS A 160 -10.41 19.98 15.04
N GLY A 161 -11.47 19.23 14.72
CA GLY A 161 -12.58 19.69 13.89
C GLY A 161 -13.84 18.89 14.21
N THR A 162 -14.97 19.59 14.32
CA THR A 162 -16.30 18.99 14.41
C THR A 162 -16.80 18.71 12.99
N VAL A 163 -17.13 17.45 12.70
CA VAL A 163 -17.87 17.09 11.49
C VAL A 163 -19.35 17.13 11.86
N SER A 164 -20.04 18.19 11.46
CA SER A 164 -21.47 18.37 11.70
C SER A 164 -22.29 17.69 10.59
N ASN A 165 -23.07 16.67 10.95
CA ASN A 165 -24.12 16.14 10.08
C ASN A 165 -25.46 16.77 10.46
N ASP A 166 -26.12 17.43 9.52
CA ASP A 166 -27.40 18.15 9.75
C ASP A 166 -28.60 17.24 10.08
N ARG A 167 -28.44 15.91 10.14
CA ARG A 167 -29.55 15.00 10.46
C ARG A 167 -29.12 13.76 11.25
N HIS A 168 -28.84 13.96 12.54
CA HIS A 168 -28.60 12.96 13.60
C HIS A 168 -27.12 12.81 13.97
N HIS A 169 -26.78 13.35 15.15
CA HIS A 169 -25.52 13.22 15.90
C HIS A 169 -24.31 13.91 15.26
N ALA A 170 -23.93 15.06 15.82
CA ALA A 170 -22.63 15.67 15.55
C ALA A 170 -21.54 14.76 16.12
N PHE A 171 -20.74 14.14 15.25
CA PHE A 171 -19.61 13.34 15.67
C PHE A 171 -18.38 14.24 15.78
N THR A 172 -17.86 14.41 17.00
CA THR A 172 -16.58 15.08 17.18
C THR A 172 -15.48 14.11 16.73
N VAL A 173 -14.68 14.48 15.74
CA VAL A 173 -13.64 13.60 15.17
C VAL A 173 -12.65 13.09 16.24
N SER A 174 -12.51 13.81 17.36
CA SER A 174 -11.73 13.40 18.52
C SER A 174 -12.20 12.13 19.23
N SER A 175 -13.38 11.58 18.90
CA SER A 175 -13.86 10.32 19.49
C SER A 175 -13.26 9.07 18.84
N PHE A 176 -12.73 9.19 17.63
CA PHE A 176 -12.17 8.04 16.90
C PHE A 176 -10.72 7.77 17.33
N LYS A 177 -10.39 6.49 17.53
CA LYS A 177 -8.99 6.09 17.72
C LYS A 177 -8.21 6.37 16.43
N ASN A 178 -6.96 6.78 16.59
CA ASN A 178 -6.06 7.06 15.47
C ASN A 178 -4.82 6.16 15.51
N LEU A 179 -4.18 6.00 14.37
CA LEU A 179 -3.03 5.14 14.18
C LEU A 179 -1.85 5.47 15.11
N PRO A 180 -1.41 6.74 15.23
CA PRO A 180 -0.30 7.07 16.13
C PRO A 180 -0.54 6.66 17.59
N ASP A 181 -1.76 6.82 18.11
CA ASP A 181 -2.10 6.45 19.48
C ASP A 181 -2.22 4.93 19.63
N LEU A 182 -2.73 4.22 18.61
CA LEU A 182 -2.73 2.75 18.57
C LEU A 182 -1.32 2.20 18.54
N ILE A 183 -0.42 2.77 17.74
CA ILE A 183 0.99 2.39 17.69
C ILE A 183 1.62 2.54 19.08
N ALA A 184 1.47 3.69 19.72
CA ALA A 184 2.01 3.93 21.06
C ALA A 184 1.43 2.94 22.09
N THR A 185 0.14 2.65 21.99
CA THR A 185 -0.53 1.69 22.87
C THR A 185 0.00 0.26 22.67
N GLY A 186 0.14 -0.18 21.42
CA GLY A 186 0.64 -1.51 21.08
C GLY A 186 2.12 -1.70 21.42
N LEU A 187 2.94 -0.64 21.38
CA LEU A 187 4.34 -0.69 21.82
C LEU A 187 4.48 -0.87 23.34
N ASN A 188 3.53 -0.36 24.13
CA ASN A 188 3.55 -0.45 25.59
C ASN A 188 2.87 -1.70 26.14
N ARG A 189 2.46 -2.64 25.27
CA ARG A 189 1.76 -3.87 25.65
C ARG A 189 2.58 -5.11 25.33
N PRO A 190 2.37 -6.22 26.06
CA PRO A 190 2.94 -7.50 25.66
C PRO A 190 2.44 -7.89 24.27
N CYS A 191 3.23 -8.71 23.57
CA CYS A 191 2.88 -9.19 22.25
C CYS A 191 1.58 -10.01 22.30
N SER A 192 0.58 -9.60 21.54
CA SER A 192 -0.77 -10.19 21.48
C SER A 192 -1.03 -11.01 20.22
N PHE A 193 -0.09 -11.03 19.29
CA PHE A 193 -0.19 -11.80 18.06
C PHE A 193 1.04 -12.69 17.87
N LYS A 194 0.88 -13.81 17.17
CA LYS A 194 1.99 -14.63 16.73
C LYS A 194 2.10 -14.50 15.22
N GLU A 195 3.15 -13.84 14.76
CA GLU A 195 3.39 -13.68 13.34
C GLU A 195 3.57 -15.06 12.68
N ARG A 196 2.78 -15.31 11.63
CA ARG A 196 2.78 -16.58 10.92
C ARG A 196 3.84 -16.58 9.83
N THR A 197 4.67 -17.63 9.80
CA THR A 197 5.47 -17.97 8.63
C THR A 197 4.65 -18.86 7.71
N LEU A 198 4.57 -18.52 6.42
CA LEU A 198 3.81 -19.30 5.46
C LEU A 198 4.53 -20.62 5.17
N ARG A 199 3.77 -21.67 4.85
CA ARG A 199 4.36 -22.93 4.38
C ARG A 199 4.92 -22.75 2.98
N ALA A 200 5.85 -23.62 2.58
CA ALA A 200 6.34 -23.65 1.19
C ALA A 200 5.16 -23.75 0.20
N GLY A 201 5.13 -22.85 -0.78
CA GLY A 201 4.05 -22.73 -1.77
C GLY A 201 2.79 -22.01 -1.31
N GLU A 202 2.57 -21.77 -0.01
CA GLU A 202 1.33 -21.16 0.50
C GLU A 202 1.16 -19.70 0.07
N GLY A 203 2.26 -18.95 -0.08
CA GLY A 203 2.26 -17.56 -0.50
C GLY A 203 1.63 -17.32 -1.88
N LYS A 204 1.53 -18.35 -2.72
CA LYS A 204 0.85 -18.32 -4.03
C LYS A 204 -0.66 -18.17 -3.87
N SER A 205 -1.23 -18.91 -2.94
CA SER A 205 -2.67 -18.88 -2.64
C SER A 205 -3.09 -17.83 -1.60
N LYS A 206 -2.17 -17.42 -0.70
CA LYS A 206 -2.49 -16.49 0.38
C LYS A 206 -2.67 -15.08 -0.18
N VAL A 207 -3.92 -14.60 -0.16
CA VAL A 207 -4.29 -13.25 -0.59
C VAL A 207 -3.62 -12.23 0.33
N ALA A 208 -3.00 -11.23 -0.28
CA ALA A 208 -2.41 -10.07 0.40
C ALA A 208 -3.32 -8.85 0.23
N LEU A 209 -3.67 -8.54 -1.01
CA LEU A 209 -4.32 -7.30 -1.40
C LEU A 209 -5.60 -7.57 -2.20
N LEU A 210 -6.63 -6.76 -1.96
CA LEU A 210 -7.80 -6.63 -2.81
C LEU A 210 -7.77 -5.24 -3.44
N PHE A 211 -7.74 -5.18 -4.77
CA PHE A 211 -7.88 -3.94 -5.53
C PHE A 211 -9.18 -3.94 -6.31
N TRP A 212 -9.84 -2.80 -6.41
CA TRP A 212 -11.07 -2.67 -7.19
C TRP A 212 -10.73 -2.27 -8.62
N SER A 213 -11.22 -3.05 -9.59
CA SER A 213 -11.13 -2.69 -11.00
C SER A 213 -12.16 -1.61 -11.31
N SER A 214 -11.81 -0.63 -12.14
CA SER A 214 -12.66 0.51 -12.53
C SER A 214 -13.81 0.13 -13.47
N GLY A 215 -14.36 -1.09 -13.37
CA GLY A 215 -15.57 -1.48 -14.10
C GLY A 215 -15.40 -1.57 -15.62
N THR A 216 -14.44 -2.38 -16.11
CA THR A 216 -14.50 -2.84 -17.50
C THR A 216 -15.10 -4.24 -17.56
N THR A 217 -16.30 -4.37 -18.13
CA THR A 217 -17.04 -5.64 -18.36
C THR A 217 -16.42 -6.47 -19.50
N GLY A 218 -15.11 -6.68 -19.46
CA GLY A 218 -14.39 -7.52 -20.41
C GLY A 218 -13.29 -8.30 -19.71
N THR A 219 -12.94 -9.47 -20.27
CA THR A 219 -11.74 -10.26 -19.93
C THR A 219 -10.55 -9.37 -19.55
N PRO A 220 -9.74 -9.73 -18.54
CA PRO A 220 -8.67 -8.88 -18.00
C PRO A 220 -7.84 -8.30 -19.14
N LYS A 221 -8.03 -7.00 -19.39
CA LYS A 221 -7.29 -6.29 -20.42
C LYS A 221 -5.91 -6.01 -19.85
N VAL A 222 -4.89 -6.56 -20.49
CA VAL A 222 -3.52 -6.07 -20.35
C VAL A 222 -3.58 -4.56 -20.56
N CYS A 223 -3.18 -3.80 -19.55
CA CYS A 223 -3.22 -2.34 -19.61
C CYS A 223 -2.15 -1.90 -20.63
N ASN A 224 -2.58 -1.64 -21.86
CA ASN A 224 -1.74 -1.04 -22.89
C ASN A 224 -1.52 0.44 -22.53
N LEU A 225 -0.50 0.70 -21.72
CA LEU A 225 0.11 2.02 -21.60
C LEU A 225 0.91 2.31 -22.89
N PRO A 226 1.07 3.59 -23.30
CA PRO A 226 1.58 3.98 -24.63
C PRO A 226 3.10 3.82 -24.81
N TYR A 227 3.73 2.84 -24.17
CA TYR A 227 5.17 2.59 -24.23
C TYR A 227 5.51 1.37 -25.10
N SER A 228 6.69 1.39 -25.74
CA SER A 228 7.17 0.34 -26.65
C SER A 228 7.18 -1.05 -26.00
N PRO A 229 6.88 -2.16 -26.73
CA PRO A 229 6.96 -3.53 -26.23
C PRO A 229 8.32 -3.94 -25.64
N SER A 230 9.40 -3.22 -25.98
CA SER A 230 10.73 -3.41 -25.40
C SER A 230 10.94 -2.74 -24.04
N ASP A 231 10.11 -1.75 -23.71
CA ASP A 231 10.16 -0.96 -22.47
C ASP A 231 9.06 -1.41 -21.49
N LEU A 232 8.17 -2.28 -21.95
CA LEU A 232 7.16 -2.97 -21.17
C LEU A 232 7.85 -4.07 -20.35
N LEU A 233 8.26 -3.67 -19.14
CA LEU A 233 8.12 -4.53 -17.98
C LEU A 233 6.73 -5.18 -18.07
N CYS A 234 6.69 -6.43 -18.50
CA CYS A 234 5.54 -7.27 -18.32
C CYS A 234 5.30 -7.27 -16.80
N VAL A 235 4.35 -6.44 -16.33
CA VAL A 235 3.61 -6.75 -15.11
C VAL A 235 3.03 -8.10 -15.42
N VAL A 236 3.76 -9.16 -15.05
CA VAL A 236 3.39 -10.52 -15.38
C VAL A 236 1.94 -10.63 -15.01
N GLY A 237 1.13 -10.91 -16.05
CA GLY A 237 -0.31 -11.05 -15.91
C GLY A 237 -0.54 -11.80 -14.63
N ILE A 238 -1.37 -11.21 -13.76
CA ILE A 238 -1.62 -11.68 -12.42
C ILE A 238 -2.14 -13.11 -12.56
N GLY A 239 -1.22 -14.08 -12.65
CA GLY A 239 -1.51 -15.44 -13.14
C GLY A 239 -2.35 -16.22 -12.15
N GLU A 240 -2.53 -15.64 -10.97
CA GLU A 240 -3.37 -16.09 -9.88
C GLU A 240 -4.25 -14.94 -9.35
N ALA A 241 -4.56 -13.92 -10.17
CA ALA A 241 -5.65 -13.00 -9.85
C ALA A 241 -6.94 -13.79 -9.91
N LYS A 242 -7.41 -14.21 -8.75
CA LYS A 242 -8.78 -14.67 -8.64
C LYS A 242 -9.64 -13.41 -8.55
N ILE A 243 -10.56 -13.22 -9.49
CA ILE A 243 -11.68 -12.30 -9.30
C ILE A 243 -12.52 -12.96 -8.22
N ILE A 244 -12.42 -12.47 -6.98
CA ILE A 244 -13.03 -13.18 -5.85
C ILE A 244 -14.50 -12.81 -5.71
N VAL A 245 -14.92 -11.57 -5.97
CA VAL A 245 -16.33 -11.16 -6.00
C VAL A 245 -16.46 -9.82 -6.75
N ASN A 246 -17.50 -9.66 -7.58
CA ASN A 246 -17.97 -8.40 -8.20
C ASN A 246 -16.93 -7.27 -8.28
N GLN A 247 -15.93 -7.41 -9.17
CA GLN A 247 -14.93 -6.38 -9.55
C GLN A 247 -13.69 -6.22 -8.66
N ALA A 248 -13.55 -6.96 -7.54
CA ALA A 248 -12.30 -7.01 -6.78
C ALA A 248 -11.30 -8.03 -7.37
N VAL A 249 -10.06 -7.58 -7.58
CA VAL A 249 -8.90 -8.38 -7.99
C VAL A 249 -8.10 -8.72 -6.75
N ALA A 250 -8.07 -10.01 -6.39
CA ALA A 250 -7.25 -10.50 -5.31
C ALA A 250 -5.83 -10.80 -5.79
N ILE A 251 -4.83 -10.28 -5.08
CA ILE A 251 -3.42 -10.50 -5.39
C ILE A 251 -2.76 -11.17 -4.19
N SER A 252 -2.06 -12.28 -4.44
CA SER A 252 -1.36 -13.03 -3.41
C SER A 252 -0.04 -12.38 -2.99
N HIS A 253 0.48 -12.75 -1.82
CA HIS A 253 1.79 -12.29 -1.37
C HIS A 253 2.88 -12.64 -2.39
N TYR A 254 2.89 -13.88 -2.89
CA TYR A 254 3.82 -14.32 -3.92
C TYR A 254 3.70 -13.49 -5.19
N GLY A 255 2.47 -13.17 -5.64
CA GLY A 255 2.25 -12.37 -6.85
C GLY A 255 2.92 -11.00 -6.77
N ILE A 256 2.81 -10.32 -5.62
CA ILE A 256 3.49 -9.03 -5.41
C ILE A 256 5.02 -9.21 -5.34
N ILE A 257 5.50 -10.17 -4.56
CA ILE A 257 6.95 -10.44 -4.40
C ILE A 257 7.60 -10.79 -5.76
N ALA A 258 6.94 -11.61 -6.56
CA ALA A 258 7.38 -11.97 -7.90
C ALA A 258 7.54 -10.73 -8.80
N ASN A 259 6.56 -9.81 -8.78
CA ASN A 259 6.63 -8.56 -9.54
C ASN A 259 7.80 -7.69 -9.05
N ILE A 260 7.99 -7.54 -7.74
CA ILE A 260 9.11 -6.79 -7.17
C ILE A 260 10.46 -7.35 -7.66
N ILE A 261 10.63 -8.68 -7.61
CA ILE A 261 11.86 -9.35 -8.04
C ILE A 261 12.09 -9.19 -9.55
N GLN A 262 11.05 -9.35 -10.37
CA GLN A 262 11.14 -9.17 -11.81
C GLN A 262 11.50 -7.73 -12.17
N MET A 263 10.91 -6.74 -11.50
CA MET A 263 11.23 -5.32 -11.67
C MET A 263 12.67 -5.02 -11.30
N ALA A 264 13.13 -5.52 -10.15
CA ALA A 264 14.52 -5.36 -9.72
C ALA A 264 15.51 -6.01 -10.71
N LEU A 265 15.17 -7.19 -11.23
CA LEU A 265 16.00 -7.91 -12.20
C LEU A 265 16.06 -7.18 -13.55
N HIS A 266 14.92 -6.72 -14.07
CA HIS A 266 14.86 -5.95 -15.31
C HIS A 266 15.74 -4.69 -15.20
N ARG A 267 15.68 -3.98 -14.07
CA ARG A 267 16.51 -2.79 -13.82
C ARG A 267 18.01 -3.13 -13.81
N LYS A 268 18.39 -4.26 -13.20
CA LYS A 268 19.79 -4.70 -13.13
C LYS A 268 20.34 -5.10 -14.50
N ILE A 269 19.54 -5.75 -15.35
CA ILE A 269 19.95 -6.23 -16.68
C ILE A 269 20.02 -5.07 -17.69
N GLY A 270 19.14 -4.08 -17.59
CA GLY A 270 19.05 -2.97 -18.55
C GLY A 270 20.23 -1.99 -18.56
N LYS A 271 21.24 -2.15 -17.70
CA LYS A 271 22.32 -1.16 -17.45
C LYS A 271 21.82 0.27 -17.14
N THR A 272 20.53 0.45 -16.87
CA THR A 272 19.93 1.69 -16.40
C THR A 272 20.07 1.73 -14.88
N SER A 273 21.29 1.98 -14.38
CA SER A 273 21.51 2.31 -12.98
C SER A 273 21.02 3.74 -12.71
N LEU A 274 19.71 3.94 -12.70
CA LEU A 274 19.15 5.26 -12.38
C LEU A 274 19.13 5.54 -10.88
N PHE A 275 19.32 4.51 -10.03
CA PHE A 275 19.23 4.67 -8.58
C PHE A 275 20.44 4.11 -7.83
N SER A 276 21.21 4.99 -7.20
CA SER A 276 22.19 4.63 -6.18
C SER A 276 21.55 4.62 -4.79
N PRO A 277 22.16 3.93 -3.80
CA PRO A 277 21.73 4.08 -2.41
C PRO A 277 21.79 5.56 -1.96
N GLY A 278 20.65 6.14 -1.59
CA GLY A 278 20.49 7.56 -1.22
C GLY A 278 19.68 8.39 -2.21
N ASP A 279 19.38 7.85 -3.39
CA ASP A 279 18.66 8.54 -4.45
C ASP A 279 17.22 8.86 -4.07
N LYS A 280 16.76 10.08 -4.33
CA LYS A 280 15.41 10.52 -3.95
C LYS A 280 14.42 10.28 -5.09
N VAL A 281 13.27 9.69 -4.78
CA VAL A 281 12.27 9.32 -5.78
C VAL A 281 10.92 9.90 -5.42
N ILE A 282 10.27 10.49 -6.41
CA ILE A 282 8.93 11.03 -6.26
C ILE A 282 7.92 10.02 -6.80
N GLY A 283 7.03 9.58 -5.93
CA GLY A 283 5.94 8.67 -6.29
C GLY A 283 4.59 9.36 -6.18
N VAL A 284 4.13 9.96 -7.29
CA VAL A 284 2.81 10.62 -7.33
C VAL A 284 1.67 9.66 -7.68
N LEU A 285 1.97 8.40 -8.00
CA LEU A 285 0.96 7.40 -8.30
C LEU A 285 0.14 7.04 -7.04
N PRO A 286 -1.19 6.85 -7.15
CA PRO A 286 -2.02 6.56 -5.99
C PRO A 286 -1.73 5.18 -5.38
N PHE A 287 -1.52 5.11 -4.07
CA PHE A 287 -1.17 3.86 -3.35
C PHE A 287 -2.32 2.87 -3.29
N TYR A 288 -3.56 3.34 -3.39
CA TYR A 288 -4.72 2.48 -3.45
C TYR A 288 -4.88 1.78 -4.81
N HIS A 289 -4.07 2.11 -5.82
CA HIS A 289 -4.04 1.44 -7.11
C HIS A 289 -2.84 0.52 -7.21
N VAL A 290 -3.00 -0.69 -7.75
CA VAL A 290 -1.94 -1.72 -7.79
C VAL A 290 -0.64 -1.21 -8.42
N ALA A 291 -0.72 -0.38 -9.47
CA ALA A 291 0.46 0.21 -10.10
C ALA A 291 1.18 1.19 -9.16
N GLY A 292 0.47 2.05 -8.45
CA GLY A 292 1.09 2.97 -7.49
C GLY A 292 1.61 2.23 -6.27
N PHE A 293 0.88 1.24 -5.75
CA PHE A 293 1.38 0.39 -4.67
C PHE A 293 2.67 -0.34 -5.06
N LEU A 294 2.69 -0.99 -6.22
CA LEU A 294 3.89 -1.71 -6.69
C LEU A 294 5.05 -0.75 -6.97
N ILE A 295 4.82 0.30 -7.75
CA ILE A 295 5.89 1.21 -8.23
C ILE A 295 6.41 2.11 -7.13
N THR A 296 5.55 2.52 -6.21
CA THR A 296 5.88 3.56 -5.25
C THR A 296 6.15 2.97 -3.87
N VAL A 297 5.36 1.99 -3.42
CA VAL A 297 5.51 1.42 -2.07
C VAL A 297 6.45 0.21 -2.06
N CYS A 298 6.45 -0.60 -3.12
CA CYS A 298 7.19 -1.86 -3.14
C CYS A 298 8.50 -1.85 -3.95
N LEU A 299 8.59 -0.98 -4.96
CA LEU A 299 9.69 -0.97 -5.93
C LEU A 299 11.00 -0.41 -5.38
N GLU A 300 10.94 0.33 -4.28
CA GLU A 300 12.11 0.90 -3.63
C GLU A 300 12.67 -0.08 -2.62
N LEU A 301 13.31 -1.11 -3.16
CA LEU A 301 14.27 -1.93 -2.44
C LEU A 301 15.60 -1.20 -2.21
N SER A 302 15.80 -0.01 -2.79
CA SER A 302 16.92 0.89 -2.55
C SER A 302 16.58 1.91 -1.46
N PRO A 303 17.56 2.42 -0.68
CA PRO A 303 17.34 3.47 0.30
C PRO A 303 17.07 4.78 -0.43
N SER A 304 15.87 4.86 -0.99
CA SER A 304 15.36 5.98 -1.74
C SER A 304 14.30 6.66 -0.90
N VAL A 305 14.37 7.98 -0.90
CA VAL A 305 13.47 8.82 -0.12
C VAL A 305 12.19 9.01 -0.91
N LEU A 306 11.13 8.36 -0.48
CA LEU A 306 9.85 8.44 -1.18
C LEU A 306 9.04 9.65 -0.74
N TYR A 307 8.65 10.48 -1.72
CA TYR A 307 7.70 11.58 -1.56
C TYR A 307 6.27 11.21 -1.99
N PRO A 308 5.33 10.94 -1.04
CA PRO A 308 4.00 10.42 -1.33
C PRO A 308 3.02 11.48 -1.89
N ASN A 309 3.28 12.78 -1.67
CA ASN A 309 2.32 13.86 -1.95
C ASN A 309 2.91 14.98 -2.81
N ILE A 310 2.51 15.06 -4.09
CA ILE A 310 2.69 16.29 -4.90
C ILE A 310 1.41 16.61 -5.70
N LEU A 311 0.26 16.50 -5.06
CA LEU A 311 -0.93 17.16 -5.60
C LEU A 311 -1.02 18.57 -5.01
N THR A 312 -1.03 19.56 -5.91
CA THR A 312 -1.51 20.95 -5.80
C THR A 312 -0.56 22.15 -5.70
N VAL A 313 0.77 22.02 -5.72
CA VAL A 313 1.62 23.22 -5.82
C VAL A 313 2.79 23.01 -6.78
N ILE A 314 2.75 23.69 -7.93
CA ILE A 314 3.86 23.76 -8.90
C ILE A 314 5.15 24.17 -8.17
N ASP A 315 5.05 25.07 -7.19
CA ASP A 315 6.21 25.51 -6.40
C ASP A 315 6.79 24.42 -5.49
N THR A 316 5.97 23.55 -4.88
CA THR A 316 6.49 22.40 -4.11
C THR A 316 7.08 21.34 -5.03
N PHE A 317 6.47 21.09 -6.19
CA PHE A 317 7.03 20.21 -7.22
C PHE A 317 8.38 20.74 -7.71
N CYS A 318 8.47 22.03 -8.04
CA CYS A 318 9.70 22.70 -8.43
C CYS A 318 10.74 22.69 -7.31
N ASN A 319 10.37 22.95 -6.06
CA ASN A 319 11.30 22.93 -4.92
C ASN A 319 11.84 21.52 -4.63
N VAL A 320 11.04 20.47 -4.84
CA VAL A 320 11.51 19.08 -4.74
C VAL A 320 12.43 18.76 -5.91
N LEU A 321 12.12 19.19 -7.15
CA LEU A 321 13.00 19.06 -8.32
C LEU A 321 14.30 19.89 -8.23
N LEU A 322 14.30 20.97 -7.46
CA LEU A 322 15.49 21.76 -7.12
C LEU A 322 16.36 21.03 -6.09
N GLY A 323 15.81 20.05 -5.35
CA GLY A 323 16.59 19.02 -4.69
C GLY A 323 17.07 17.97 -5.69
N GLU A 324 18.21 17.31 -5.42
CA GLU A 324 18.76 16.25 -6.27
C GLU A 324 17.81 15.02 -6.34
N VAL A 325 16.75 15.11 -7.15
CA VAL A 325 15.77 14.04 -7.40
C VAL A 325 16.27 13.19 -8.55
N SER A 326 16.39 11.88 -8.30
CA SER A 326 16.88 10.94 -9.31
C SER A 326 15.80 10.53 -10.31
N SER A 327 14.52 10.48 -9.91
CA SER A 327 13.39 10.17 -10.83
C SER A 327 12.01 10.53 -10.29
N VAL A 328 11.04 10.65 -11.23
CA VAL A 328 9.63 10.92 -10.96
C VAL A 328 8.74 9.91 -11.70
N TYR A 329 7.84 9.23 -10.98
CA TYR A 329 6.83 8.35 -11.57
C TYR A 329 5.48 9.04 -11.61
N ASN A 330 5.00 9.35 -12.81
CA ASN A 330 3.79 10.14 -13.02
C ASN A 330 2.83 9.49 -14.02
N LEU A 331 1.54 9.78 -13.89
CA LEU A 331 0.57 9.56 -14.95
C LEU A 331 0.85 10.57 -16.08
N SER A 332 0.73 10.13 -17.33
CA SER A 332 1.06 10.92 -18.53
C SER A 332 0.41 12.32 -18.69
N PRO A 333 -0.72 12.73 -18.04
CA PRO A 333 -1.28 14.06 -18.30
C PRO A 333 -0.59 15.22 -17.58
N LEU A 334 0.35 14.97 -16.67
CA LEU A 334 0.97 16.02 -15.85
C LEU A 334 2.19 16.69 -16.50
N MET A 335 2.61 16.26 -17.70
CA MET A 335 3.57 17.03 -18.50
C MET A 335 2.81 18.01 -19.39
N PRO A 336 3.15 19.32 -19.38
CA PRO A 336 2.59 20.26 -20.33
C PRO A 336 2.92 19.77 -21.75
N LYS A 337 1.90 19.65 -22.59
CA LYS A 337 2.11 19.44 -24.03
C LYS A 337 2.83 20.70 -24.54
N THR A 338 4.12 20.56 -24.85
CA THR A 338 4.90 21.53 -25.60
C THR A 338 4.30 21.79 -26.97
#